data_AF-A0ABD0P4H9-F1
#
_entry.id   AF-A0ABD0P4H9-F1
#
_cell.length_a   1.000
_cell.length_b   1.000
_cell.length_c   1.000
_cell.angle_alpha   90.00
_cell.angle_beta   90.00
_cell.angle_gamma   90.00
#
_symmetry.space_group_name_H-M   'P 1'
#
loop_
_entity.id
_entity.type
_entity.pdbx_description
1 polymer ?
#
loop_
_entity_poly.entity_id
_entity_poly.type
_entity_poly.pdbx_seq_one_letter_code
_entity_poly.pdbx_strand_id
1 'polypeptide(L)' 'LILSNVDVELKYFDLGLPYRDQTDDQVTIDSALATQKYNVAVKCATITPDEARVE' A
#
# COMPACT_ATOMS: atom_id res chain seq x y z
N LEU A 1 13.02 -2.36 -13.05
CA LEU A 1 12.64 -2.62 -14.46
C LEU A 1 11.63 -1.61 -15.05
N ILE A 2 11.04 -0.66 -14.30
CA ILE A 2 10.06 0.29 -14.86
C ILE A 2 10.62 1.72 -14.96
N LEU A 3 11.09 2.29 -13.85
CA LEU A 3 11.41 3.73 -13.73
C LEU A 3 12.52 4.24 -14.68
N SER A 4 13.43 3.37 -15.13
CA SER A 4 14.49 3.76 -16.08
C SER A 4 13.98 3.98 -17.51
N ASN A 5 12.77 3.51 -17.82
CA ASN A 5 12.21 3.53 -19.19
C ASN A 5 10.85 4.25 -19.26
N VAL A 6 10.25 4.57 -18.12
CA VAL A 6 8.90 5.18 -18.03
C VAL A 6 8.94 6.30 -17.01
N ASP A 7 8.60 7.50 -17.46
CA ASP A 7 8.30 8.64 -16.58
C ASP A 7 6.80 8.62 -16.25
N VAL A 8 6.48 8.50 -14.96
CA VAL A 8 5.11 8.36 -14.46
C VAL A 8 5.00 8.93 -13.06
N GLU A 9 3.89 9.60 -12.79
CA GLU A 9 3.58 10.08 -11.44
C GLU A 9 3.15 8.90 -10.55
N LEU A 10 3.84 8.71 -9.43
CA LEU A 10 3.51 7.67 -8.45
C LEU A 10 2.85 8.27 -7.22
N LYS A 11 1.62 7.84 -6.92
CA LYS A 11 1.02 7.99 -5.60
C LYS A 11 1.45 6.78 -4.77
N TYR A 12 2.43 6.98 -3.89
CA TYR A 12 3.01 5.92 -3.07
C TYR A 12 2.27 5.77 -1.73
N PHE A 13 1.92 4.53 -1.39
CA PHE A 13 1.32 4.14 -0.12
C PHE A 13 2.12 2.99 0.46
N ASP A 14 2.62 3.13 1.69
CA ASP A 14 3.29 2.03 2.38
C ASP A 14 2.26 1.13 3.04
N LEU A 15 2.12 -0.10 2.56
CA LEU A 15 1.22 -1.11 3.14
C LEU A 15 1.98 -2.16 3.96
N GLY A 16 3.23 -1.87 4.33
CA GLY A 16 4.00 -2.64 5.29
C GLY A 16 3.28 -2.73 6.63
N LEU A 17 3.38 -3.90 7.28
CA LEU A 17 2.70 -4.14 8.57
C LEU A 17 3.02 -3.04 9.62
N PRO A 18 4.28 -2.61 9.82
CA PRO A 18 4.57 -1.55 10.79
C PRO A 18 3.88 -0.22 10.50
N TYR A 19 3.70 0.15 9.23
CA TYR A 19 3.06 1.42 8.87
C TYR A 19 1.52 1.31 8.91
N ARG A 20 0.97 0.13 8.60
CA ARG A 20 -0.45 -0.16 8.83
C ARG A 20 -0.78 -0.07 10.31
N ASP A 21 0.04 -0.65 11.18
CA ASP A 21 -0.17 -0.57 12.64
C ASP A 21 -0.03 0.88 13.15
N GLN A 22 0.97 1.62 12.69
CA GLN A 22 1.16 3.05 13.05
C GLN A 22 0.00 3.96 12.62
N THR A 23 -0.77 3.56 11.62
CA THR A 23 -1.85 4.36 11.04
C THR A 23 -3.24 3.82 11.38
N ASP A 24 -3.35 2.88 12.32
CA ASP A 24 -4.61 2.17 12.62
C ASP A 24 -5.29 1.63 11.34
N ASP A 25 -4.46 1.11 10.43
CA ASP A 25 -4.80 0.61 9.09
C ASP A 25 -5.44 1.64 8.12
N GLN A 26 -5.43 2.94 8.46
CA GLN A 26 -5.97 4.02 7.64
C GLN A 26 -5.28 4.11 6.26
N VAL A 27 -3.98 3.83 6.19
CA VAL A 27 -3.23 3.82 4.92
C VAL A 27 -3.80 2.81 3.91
N THR A 28 -4.35 1.69 4.38
CA THR A 28 -4.99 0.68 3.52
C THR A 28 -6.25 1.25 2.88
N ILE A 29 -7.07 1.96 3.66
CA ILE A 29 -8.29 2.64 3.18
C ILE A 29 -7.94 3.74 2.19
N ASP A 30 -6.96 4.58 2.51
CA ASP A 30 -6.55 5.70 1.67
C ASP A 30 -6.00 5.20 0.32
N SER A 31 -5.23 4.11 0.33
CA SER A 31 -4.74 3.48 -0.90
C SER A 31 -5.88 2.93 -1.77
N ALA A 32 -6.94 2.39 -1.16
CA ALA A 32 -8.11 1.89 -1.87
C ALA A 32 -8.92 3.04 -2.48
N LEU A 33 -9.11 4.15 -1.74
CA LEU A 33 -9.77 5.36 -2.24
C LEU A 33 -8.97 6.02 -3.38
N ALA A 34 -7.65 6.06 -3.26
CA ALA A 34 -6.78 6.55 -4.33
C ALA A 34 -6.88 5.66 -5.57
N THR A 35 -6.88 4.34 -5.40
CA THR A 35 -7.09 3.39 -6.51
C THR A 35 -8.44 3.61 -7.17
N GLN A 36 -9.51 3.81 -6.40
CA GLN A 36 -10.84 4.12 -6.93
C GLN A 36 -10.84 5.43 -7.74
N LYS A 37 -10.12 6.45 -7.26
CA LYS A 37 -10.01 7.75 -7.94
C LYS A 37 -9.18 7.70 -9.23
N TYR A 38 -8.07 6.96 -9.22
CA TYR A 38 -7.08 6.92 -10.31
C TYR A 38 -7.19 5.68 -11.21
N ASN A 39 -8.11 4.76 -10.89
CA ASN A 39 -8.48 3.53 -11.62
C ASN A 39 -7.41 2.44 -11.76
N VAL A 40 -6.15 2.73 -11.44
CA VAL A 40 -5.03 1.80 -11.62
C VAL A 40 -4.17 1.80 -10.37
N ALA A 41 -3.79 0.59 -9.93
CA ALA A 41 -2.84 0.38 -8.84
C ALA A 41 -1.96 -0.84 -9.11
N VAL A 42 -0.76 -0.81 -8.56
CA VAL A 42 0.16 -1.95 -8.49
C VAL A 42 0.45 -2.21 -7.03
N LYS A 43 0.21 -3.44 -6.57
CA LYS A 43 0.31 -3.80 -5.15
C LYS A 43 1.32 -4.93 -4.96
N CYS A 44 2.30 -4.71 -4.08
CA CYS A 44 3.13 -5.78 -3.54
C CYS A 44 2.33 -6.61 -2.52
N ALA A 45 2.65 -7.90 -2.38
CA ALA A 45 2.04 -8.76 -1.38
C ALA A 45 2.23 -8.19 0.03
N THR A 46 1.21 -8.32 0.88
CA THR A 46 1.20 -7.81 2.26
C THR A 46 0.90 -8.94 3.22
N ILE A 47 1.46 -8.87 4.42
CA ILE A 47 1.19 -9.82 5.50
C ILE A 47 -0.22 -9.57 6.05
N THR A 48 -1.06 -10.58 6.13
CA THR A 48 -2.26 -10.51 6.97
C THR A 48 -1.86 -10.96 8.38
N PRO A 49 -1.99 -10.10 9.41
CA PRO A 49 -1.61 -10.48 10.77
C PRO A 49 -2.55 -11.57 11.29
N ASP A 50 -1.97 -12.56 11.94
CA ASP A 50 -2.64 -13.59 12.75
C ASP A 50 -2.19 -13.44 14.20
N GLU A 51 -2.76 -14.20 15.12
CA GLU A 51 -2.43 -14.14 16.56
C GLU A 51 -0.95 -14.45 16.85
N ALA A 52 -0.21 -15.06 15.91
CA ALA A 52 1.21 -15.34 16.02
C ALA A 52 2.11 -14.20 15.49
N ARG A 53 1.53 -13.19 14.82
CA ARG A 53 2.23 -12.05 14.21
C ARG A 53 1.77 -10.70 14.75
N VAL A 54 0.77 -10.68 15.63
CA VAL A 54 0.42 -9.55 16.49
C VAL A 54 1.31 -9.65 17.74
N GLU A 55 2.37 -8.85 17.80
CA GLU A 55 3.17 -8.60 19.02
C GLU A 55 2.78 -7.26 19.65
#